data_AF-A0A3B9SJ00-F1
#
_entry.id   AF-A0A3B9SJ00-F1
#
_cell.length_a   1.000
_cell.length_b   1.000
_cell.length_c   1.000
_cell.angle_alpha   90.00
_cell.angle_beta   90.00
_cell.angle_gamma   90.00
#
_symmetry.space_group_name_H-M   'P 1'
#
loop_
_entity.id
_entity.type
_entity.pdbx_description
1 polymer ?
#
loop_
_entity_poly.entity_id
_entity_poly.type
_entity_poly.pdbx_seq_one_letter_code
_entity_poly.pdbx_strand_id
1 'polypeptide(L)' 'MREGEGGSRQTIRGSADAFDVLRPKLEALDHEEFWVMYLSRAHHVLACECIGKGGWTGTVADLRVLFQRALI' A
#
# COMPACT_ATOMS: atom_id res chain seq x y z
N MET A 1 -18.58 -13.63 -15.59
CA MET A 1 -19.56 -13.82 -14.49
C MET A 1 -18.74 -13.86 -13.22
N ARG A 2 -18.81 -12.94 -12.25
CA ARG A 2 -19.84 -12.01 -11.77
C ARG A 2 -19.16 -10.73 -11.23
N GLU A 3 -19.69 -9.55 -11.57
CA GLU A 3 -20.41 -8.60 -10.67
C GLU A 3 -19.47 -7.99 -9.62
N GLY A 4 -19.08 -6.71 -9.78
CA GLY A 4 -19.69 -5.62 -9.01
C GLY A 4 -18.73 -5.29 -7.86
N GLU A 5 -18.23 -4.07 -7.73
CA GLU A 5 -18.75 -3.16 -6.72
C GLU A 5 -18.23 -1.74 -7.03
N GLY A 6 -19.15 -0.78 -7.05
CA GLY A 6 -18.83 0.64 -6.89
C GLY A 6 -18.32 0.91 -5.48
N GLY A 7 -17.17 0.34 -5.13
CA GLY A 7 -16.49 0.59 -3.87
C GLY A 7 -16.06 2.04 -3.87
N SER A 8 -16.59 2.82 -2.92
CA SER A 8 -16.08 4.16 -2.62
C SER A 8 -14.57 4.10 -2.53
N ARG A 9 -13.88 4.70 -3.50
CA ARG A 9 -12.43 4.65 -3.58
C ARG A 9 -11.88 5.33 -2.31
N GLN A 10 -11.25 4.55 -1.45
CA GLN A 10 -10.76 5.03 -0.16
C GLN A 10 -9.87 6.25 -0.40
N THR A 11 -10.25 7.39 0.18
CA THR A 11 -9.56 8.66 0.00
C THR A 11 -8.69 8.90 1.20
N ILE A 12 -7.39 9.10 0.99
CA ILE A 12 -6.44 9.35 2.07
C ILE A 12 -6.37 10.86 2.30
N ARG A 13 -6.87 11.33 3.44
CA ARG A 13 -6.74 12.72 3.91
C ARG A 13 -5.68 12.87 4.99
N GLY A 14 -5.34 11.79 5.68
CA GLY A 14 -4.28 11.79 6.69
C GLY A 14 -3.80 10.38 7.08
N SER A 15 -2.96 10.35 8.12
CA SER A 15 -2.37 9.11 8.63
C SER A 15 -3.39 8.14 9.20
N ALA A 16 -4.51 8.61 9.74
CA ALA A 16 -5.59 7.76 10.22
C ALA A 16 -6.23 6.94 9.09
N ASP A 17 -6.55 7.58 7.96
CA ASP A 17 -7.10 6.88 6.79
C ASP A 17 -6.09 5.86 6.23
N ALA A 18 -4.80 6.24 6.20
CA ALA A 18 -3.73 5.35 5.77
C ALA A 18 -3.58 4.14 6.71
N PHE A 19 -3.71 4.36 8.03
CA PHE A 19 -3.69 3.31 9.03
C PHE A 19 -4.83 2.33 8.83
N ASP A 20 -6.06 2.79 8.62
CA ASP A 20 -7.21 1.90 8.42
C ASP A 20 -7.07 1.04 7.16
N VAL A 21 -6.41 1.54 6.12
CA VAL A 21 -6.11 0.78 4.89
C VAL A 21 -5.00 -0.24 5.08
N LEU A 22 -3.93 0.12 5.81
CA LEU A 22 -2.74 -0.72 5.97
C LEU A 22 -2.83 -1.70 7.14
N ARG A 23 -3.57 -1.36 8.20
CA ARG A 23 -3.73 -2.18 9.41
C ARG A 23 -4.11 -3.63 9.10
N PRO A 24 -5.17 -3.96 8.34
CA PRO A 24 -5.53 -5.36 8.09
C PRO A 24 -4.47 -6.15 7.28
N LYS A 25 -3.51 -5.46 6.64
CA LYS A 25 -2.41 -6.09 5.91
C LYS A 25 -1.19 -6.34 6.79
N LEU A 26 -1.02 -5.55 7.84
CA LEU A 26 0.16 -5.55 8.71
C LEU A 26 -0.11 -6.15 10.10
N GLU A 27 -1.33 -6.06 10.61
CA GLU A 27 -1.65 -6.38 12.02
C GLU A 27 -1.41 -7.85 12.39
N ALA A 28 -1.49 -8.75 11.40
CA ALA A 28 -1.32 -10.18 11.58
C ALA A 28 0.11 -10.69 11.27
N LEU A 29 1.03 -9.80 10.90
CA LEU A 29 2.39 -10.17 10.54
C LEU A 29 3.27 -10.28 11.78
N ASP A 30 4.07 -11.34 11.84
CA ASP A 30 5.06 -11.62 12.88
C ASP A 30 6.48 -11.09 12.53
N HIS A 31 6.60 -10.42 11.39
CA HIS A 31 7.85 -9.88 10.85
C HIS A 31 7.64 -8.50 10.21
N GLU A 32 8.74 -7.81 9.92
CA GLU A 32 8.70 -6.48 9.31
C GLU A 32 8.49 -6.57 7.79
N GLU A 33 7.50 -5.82 7.30
CA GLU A 33 7.28 -5.61 5.87
C GLU A 33 7.24 -4.11 5.55
N PHE A 34 7.78 -3.75 4.38
CA PHE A 34 7.72 -2.40 3.85
C PHE A 34 6.65 -2.32 2.76
N TRP A 35 5.63 -1.49 3.01
CA TRP A 35 4.50 -1.29 2.10
C TRP A 35 4.51 0.09 1.46
N VAL A 36 4.07 0.17 0.21
CA VAL A 36 3.86 1.40 -0.54
C VAL A 36 2.40 1.47 -0.95
N MET A 37 1.78 2.63 -0.72
CA MET A 37 0.43 2.94 -1.17
C MET A 37 0.49 3.98 -2.29
N TYR A 38 -0.01 3.60 -3.46
CA TYR A 38 -0.08 4.45 -4.63
C TYR A 38 -1.40 5.20 -4.62
N LEU A 39 -1.35 6.52 -4.80
CA LEU A 39 -2.52 7.39 -4.75
C LEU A 39 -2.72 8.10 -6.09
N SER A 40 -3.98 8.32 -6.44
CA SER A 40 -4.34 9.24 -7.52
C SER A 40 -4.12 10.70 -7.10
N ARG A 41 -4.20 11.63 -8.06
CA ARG A 41 -4.19 13.07 -7.76
C ARG A 41 -5.32 13.52 -6.83
N ALA A 42 -6.43 12.78 -6.77
CA ALA A 42 -7.53 13.02 -5.85
C ALA A 42 -7.37 12.25 -4.52
N HIS A 43 -6.17 11.75 -4.23
CA HIS A 43 -5.78 10.97 -3.05
C HIS A 43 -6.53 9.65 -2.86
N HIS A 44 -7.20 9.18 -3.90
CA HIS A 44 -7.78 7.86 -3.87
C HIS A 44 -6.72 6.77 -4.00
N VAL A 45 -6.84 5.70 -3.21
CA VAL A 45 -5.97 4.53 -3.31
C VAL A 45 -6.09 3.88 -4.69
N LEU A 46 -4.96 3.78 -5.39
CA LEU A 46 -4.80 3.07 -6.66
C LEU A 46 -4.41 1.62 -6.40
N ALA A 47 -3.42 1.41 -5.55
CA ALA A 47 -2.88 0.12 -5.18
C ALA A 47 -2.12 0.22 -3.85
N CYS A 48 -1.96 -0.92 -3.17
CA CYS A 48 -1.06 -1.07 -2.02
C CYS A 48 -0.19 -2.31 -2.27
N GLU A 49 1.12 -2.14 -2.22
CA GLU A 49 2.07 -3.20 -2.52
C GLU A 49 3.12 -3.35 -1.42
N CYS A 50 3.42 -4.60 -1.06
CA CYS A 50 4.59 -4.92 -0.26
C CYS A 50 5.82 -4.91 -1.18
N ILE A 51 6.77 -4.00 -0.94
CA ILE A 51 7.98 -3.87 -1.75
C ILE A 51 9.22 -4.45 -1.06
N GLY A 52 9.06 -4.94 0.17
CA GLY A 52 10.11 -5.69 0.84
C GLY A 52 9.57 -6.39 2.07
N LYS A 53 10.07 -7.60 2.29
CA LYS A 53 9.80 -8.43 3.47
C LYS A 53 11.16 -8.65 4.12
N GLY A 54 11.40 -7.98 5.23
CA GLY A 54 12.71 -7.91 5.85
C GLY A 54 12.72 -8.62 7.19
N GLY A 55 13.52 -9.67 7.29
CA GLY A 55 14.02 -10.10 8.60
C GLY A 55 14.94 -9.03 9.22
N TRP A 56 14.99 -9.04 10.55
CA TRP A 56 15.80 -8.35 11.58
C TRP A 56 16.91 -7.33 11.23
N THR A 57 17.50 -7.30 10.03
CA THR A 57 18.65 -6.45 9.66
C THR A 57 18.35 -5.29 8.71
N GLY A 58 17.08 -5.12 8.31
CA GLY A 58 16.61 -3.99 7.51
C GLY A 58 16.18 -4.36 6.09
N THR A 59 15.17 -3.65 5.59
CA THR A 59 14.60 -3.85 4.25
C THR A 59 15.18 -2.83 3.27
N VAL A 60 15.89 -3.27 2.22
CA VAL A 60 16.33 -2.38 1.13
C VAL A 60 15.16 -2.17 0.17
N ALA A 61 14.56 -0.98 0.19
CA ALA A 61 13.57 -0.58 -0.82
C ALA A 61 14.28 -0.10 -2.09
N ASP A 62 14.19 -0.85 -3.20
CA ASP A 62 14.68 -0.36 -4.49
C ASP A 62 13.73 0.72 -5.03
N LEU A 63 14.15 1.98 -4.91
CA LEU A 63 13.41 3.15 -5.39
C LEU A 63 13.08 3.07 -6.89
N ARG A 64 13.91 2.39 -7.71
CA ARG A 64 13.63 2.25 -9.15
C ARG A 64 12.40 1.37 -9.39
N VAL A 65 12.27 0.28 -8.63
CA VAL A 65 11.10 -0.61 -8.69
C VAL A 65 9.85 0.13 -8.19
N LEU A 66 9.99 0.93 -7.13
CA LEU A 66 8.91 1.75 -6.58
C LEU A 66 8.37 2.74 -7.62
N PHE A 67 9.25 3.50 -8.28
CA PHE A 67 8.85 4.49 -9.28
C PHE A 67 8.39 3.86 -10.59
N GLN A 68 8.95 2.72 -11.00
CA GLN A 68 8.49 2.01 -12.19
C GLN A 68 7.01 1.61 -12.08
N ARG A 69 6.55 1.23 -10.88
CA ARG A 69 5.14 0.91 -10.64
C ARG A 69 4.26 2.14 -10.43
N ALA A 70 4.83 3.26 -9.99
CA ALA A 70 4.10 4.52 -9.81
C ALA A 70 3.79 5.26 -11.12
N LEU A 71 4.56 5.02 -12.18
CA LEU A 71 4.54 5.79 -13.44
C LEU A 71 3.80 5.12 -14.59
N ILE A 72 3.16 3.96 -14.35
CA ILE A 72 2.29 3.25 -15.30
C ILE A 72 0.85 3.66 -15.03
#